data_AF-A0A5C7S7I2-F1
#
_entry.id   AF-A0A5C7S7I2-F1
#
_cell.length_a   1.000
_cell.length_b   1.000
_cell.length_c   1.000
_cell.angle_alpha   90.00
_cell.angle_beta   90.00
_cell.angle_gamma   90.00
#
_symmetry.space_group_name_H-M   'P 1'
#
loop_
_entity.id
_entity.type
_entity.pdbx_description
1 polymer ?
#
loop_
_entity_poly.entity_id
_entity_poly.type
_entity_poly.pdbx_seq_one_letter_code
_entity_poly.pdbx_strand_id
1 'polypeptide(L)'
;MLKFLPGLLLLEIITVSLMLLAPEQLAGWGWLRVAVPLGIIASLIALWFSALSNQQRKDELMRLQENHAREREKIKVDAERAKHQVTKEAQKQIQQEIKRTTAQANFKVGLAVAGAASLGGLLLLTQFVTIGILLLGTAGGTLGGYLLRLKQERSNQNTRLAKSPNLTARLMKPENKIN
;
A
#
# COMPACT_ATOMS: atom_id res chain seq x y z
N MET A 1 -32.08 -40.71 -31.28
CA MET A 1 -32.50 -41.97 -31.95
C MET A 1 -33.64 -41.79 -32.95
N LEU A 2 -34.58 -40.85 -32.74
CA LEU A 2 -35.68 -40.54 -33.69
C LEU A 2 -35.23 -39.98 -35.05
N LYS A 3 -33.98 -39.51 -35.18
CA LYS A 3 -33.44 -38.94 -36.44
C LYS A 3 -33.22 -39.97 -37.56
N PHE A 4 -33.16 -41.27 -37.22
CA PHE A 4 -33.01 -42.36 -38.21
C PHE A 4 -34.36 -42.86 -38.75
N LEU A 5 -35.44 -42.52 -38.06
CA LEU A 5 -36.81 -42.93 -38.35
C LEU A 5 -37.29 -42.50 -39.75
N PRO A 6 -36.99 -41.28 -40.25
CA PRO A 6 -37.38 -40.88 -41.60
C PRO A 6 -36.71 -41.71 -42.69
N GLY A 7 -35.43 -42.07 -42.51
CA GLY A 7 -34.68 -42.86 -43.50
C GLY A 7 -35.16 -44.31 -43.59
N LEU A 8 -35.53 -44.89 -42.44
CA LEU A 8 -36.08 -46.24 -42.38
C LEU A 8 -37.52 -46.29 -42.94
N LEU A 9 -38.34 -45.26 -42.66
CA LEU A 9 -39.67 -45.10 -43.28
C LEU A 9 -39.58 -44.96 -44.80
N LEU A 10 -38.62 -44.17 -45.30
CA LEU A 10 -38.40 -43.99 -46.74
C LEU A 10 -37.98 -45.31 -47.40
N LEU A 11 -37.11 -46.09 -46.75
CA LEU A 11 -36.71 -47.42 -47.23
C LEU A 11 -37.89 -48.38 -47.34
N GLU A 12 -38.76 -48.42 -46.33
CA GLU A 12 -39.96 -49.25 -46.33
C GLU A 12 -40.93 -48.84 -47.44
N ILE A 13 -41.20 -47.54 -47.59
CA ILE A 13 -42.09 -47.03 -48.65
C ILE A 13 -41.55 -47.39 -50.04
N ILE A 14 -40.24 -47.25 -50.25
CA ILE A 14 -39.61 -47.60 -51.52
C ILE A 14 -39.64 -49.11 -51.76
N THR A 15 -39.34 -49.93 -50.75
CA THR A 15 -39.37 -51.39 -50.85
C THR A 15 -40.77 -51.87 -51.20
N VAL A 16 -41.80 -51.35 -50.53
CA VAL A 16 -43.22 -51.66 -50.82
C VAL A 16 -43.59 -51.19 -52.23
N SER A 17 -43.18 -50.00 -52.64
CA SER A 17 -43.47 -49.47 -53.97
C SER A 17 -42.78 -50.29 -55.07
N LEU A 18 -41.58 -50.82 -54.81
CA LEU A 18 -40.84 -51.68 -55.74
C LEU A 18 -41.50 -53.07 -55.84
N MET A 19 -41.97 -53.62 -54.71
CA MET A 19 -42.70 -54.89 -54.67
C MET A 19 -44.01 -54.82 -55.45
N LEU A 20 -44.74 -53.69 -55.36
CA LEU A 20 -45.99 -53.47 -56.09
C LEU A 20 -45.79 -53.25 -57.59
N LEU A 21 -44.66 -52.66 -58.00
CA LEU A 21 -44.32 -52.44 -59.41
C LEU A 21 -43.50 -53.59 -60.03
N ALA A 22 -43.17 -54.62 -59.25
CA ALA A 22 -42.32 -55.72 -59.71
C ALA A 22 -43.05 -56.55 -60.79
N PRO A 23 -42.41 -56.84 -61.94
CA PRO A 23 -43.02 -57.67 -62.97
C PRO A 23 -43.08 -59.15 -62.54
N GLU A 24 -44.21 -59.81 -62.79
CA GLU A 24 -44.50 -61.23 -62.48
C GLU A 24 -43.51 -62.24 -63.10
N GLN A 25 -42.79 -61.85 -64.16
CA GLN A 25 -41.79 -62.70 -64.83
C GLN A 25 -40.43 -62.01 -64.90
N LEU A 26 -39.51 -62.47 -64.05
CA LEU A 26 -38.11 -62.03 -63.97
C LEU A 26 -37.20 -62.74 -65.00
N ALA A 27 -37.70 -62.97 -66.23
CA ALA A 27 -36.94 -63.64 -67.28
C ALA A 27 -36.03 -62.66 -68.05
N GLY A 28 -34.80 -63.08 -68.37
CA GLY A 28 -33.85 -62.28 -69.16
C GLY A 28 -33.22 -61.11 -68.39
N TRP A 29 -33.22 -59.90 -68.94
CA TRP A 29 -32.63 -58.69 -68.34
C TRP A 29 -33.56 -57.96 -67.36
N GLY A 30 -34.75 -58.51 -67.07
CA GLY A 30 -35.76 -57.89 -66.21
C GLY A 30 -35.29 -57.62 -64.76
N TRP A 31 -34.42 -58.48 -64.22
CA TRP A 31 -33.85 -58.31 -62.87
C TRP A 31 -33.01 -57.03 -62.73
N LEU A 32 -32.38 -56.57 -63.81
CA LEU A 32 -31.55 -55.36 -63.80
C LEU A 32 -32.39 -54.10 -63.57
N ARG A 33 -33.63 -54.07 -64.08
CA ARG A 33 -34.55 -52.94 -63.88
C ARG A 33 -34.96 -52.76 -62.42
N VAL A 34 -34.87 -53.82 -61.61
CA VAL A 34 -35.17 -53.80 -60.17
C VAL A 34 -33.89 -53.56 -59.36
N ALA A 35 -32.79 -54.21 -59.74
CA ALA A 35 -31.51 -54.10 -59.04
C ALA A 35 -30.89 -52.69 -59.11
N VAL A 36 -31.01 -51.99 -60.25
CA VAL A 36 -30.47 -50.64 -60.44
C VAL A 36 -31.10 -49.61 -59.48
N PRO A 37 -32.44 -49.43 -59.44
CA PRO A 37 -33.05 -48.50 -58.49
C PRO A 37 -32.81 -48.92 -57.04
N LEU A 38 -32.83 -50.22 -56.74
CA LEU A 38 -32.54 -50.72 -55.39
C LEU A 38 -31.12 -50.32 -54.94
N GLY A 39 -30.12 -50.44 -55.82
CA GLY A 39 -28.74 -50.03 -55.54
C GLY A 39 -28.57 -48.52 -55.34
N ILE A 40 -29.29 -47.71 -56.12
CA ILE A 40 -29.29 -46.24 -55.97
C ILE A 40 -29.88 -45.84 -54.62
N ILE A 41 -31.00 -46.45 -54.24
CA ILE A 41 -31.70 -46.17 -52.99
C ILE A 41 -30.85 -46.61 -51.79
N ALA A 42 -30.28 -47.82 -51.84
CA ALA A 42 -29.37 -48.31 -50.81
C ALA A 42 -28.15 -47.38 -50.63
N SER A 43 -27.58 -46.88 -51.73
CA SER A 43 -26.47 -45.92 -51.68
C SER A 43 -26.88 -44.58 -51.06
N LEU A 44 -28.05 -44.04 -51.43
CA LEU A 44 -28.55 -42.79 -50.86
C LEU A 44 -28.79 -42.91 -49.35
N ILE A 45 -29.34 -44.05 -48.90
CA ILE A 45 -29.57 -44.31 -47.48
C ILE A 45 -28.25 -44.50 -46.73
N ALA A 46 -27.29 -45.22 -47.31
CA ALA A 46 -25.96 -45.38 -46.72
C ALA A 46 -25.25 -44.04 -46.56
N LEU A 47 -25.33 -43.16 -47.57
CA LEU A 47 -24.77 -41.81 -47.51
C LEU A 47 -25.51 -40.93 -46.48
N TRP A 48 -26.84 -41.01 -46.43
CA TRP A 48 -27.64 -40.27 -45.44
C TRP A 48 -27.30 -40.70 -44.00
N PHE A 49 -27.22 -42.01 -43.75
CA PHE A 49 -26.87 -42.55 -42.45
C PHE A 49 -25.43 -42.17 -42.04
N SER A 50 -24.50 -42.23 -43.00
CA SER A 50 -23.12 -41.77 -42.79
C SER A 50 -23.06 -40.29 -42.42
N ALA A 51 -23.77 -39.43 -43.15
CA ALA A 51 -23.84 -37.99 -42.88
C ALA A 51 -24.41 -37.69 -41.48
N LEU A 52 -25.50 -38.37 -41.11
CA LEU A 52 -26.14 -38.20 -39.80
C LEU A 52 -25.24 -38.67 -38.65
N SER A 53 -24.54 -39.81 -38.83
CA SER A 53 -23.59 -40.32 -37.84
C SER A 53 -22.39 -39.38 -37.65
N ASN A 54 -21.95 -38.72 -38.72
CA ASN A 54 -20.82 -37.82 -38.69
C ASN A 54 -21.19 -36.51 -37.99
N GLN A 55 -22.44 -36.06 -38.11
CA GLN A 55 -22.92 -34.88 -37.39
C GLN A 55 -22.97 -35.10 -35.87
N GLN A 56 -23.45 -36.26 -35.41
CA GLN A 56 -23.45 -36.59 -33.97
C GLN A 56 -22.03 -36.64 -33.39
N ARG A 57 -21.09 -37.25 -34.12
CA ARG A 57 -19.67 -37.27 -33.70
C ARG A 57 -19.09 -35.85 -33.61
N LYS A 58 -19.40 -34.97 -34.55
CA LYS A 58 -18.93 -33.58 -34.52
C LYS A 58 -19.50 -32.80 -33.33
N ASP A 59 -20.79 -32.97 -33.04
CA ASP A 59 -21.44 -32.30 -31.90
C ASP A 59 -20.82 -32.72 -30.56
N GLU A 60 -20.53 -34.02 -30.39
CA GLU A 60 -19.84 -34.54 -29.20
C GLU A 60 -18.41 -34.02 -29.10
N LEU A 61 -17.68 -33.98 -30.22
CA LEU A 61 -16.31 -33.46 -30.26
C LEU A 61 -16.25 -31.97 -29.95
N MET A 62 -17.21 -31.18 -30.46
CA MET A 62 -17.35 -29.75 -30.16
C MET A 62 -17.66 -29.53 -28.68
N ARG A 63 -18.58 -30.31 -28.11
CA ARG A 63 -18.88 -30.23 -26.67
C ARG A 63 -17.67 -30.59 -25.80
N LEU A 64 -16.91 -31.61 -26.21
CA LEU A 64 -15.70 -32.00 -25.51
C LEU A 64 -14.63 -30.90 -25.59
N GLN A 65 -14.43 -30.31 -26.78
CA GLN A 65 -13.53 -29.17 -26.94
C GLN A 65 -13.95 -27.95 -26.12
N GLU A 66 -15.24 -27.64 -26.07
CA GLU A 66 -15.78 -26.54 -25.26
C GLU A 66 -15.53 -26.80 -23.76
N ASN A 67 -15.77 -28.02 -23.29
CA ASN A 67 -15.49 -28.41 -21.91
C ASN A 67 -14.00 -28.29 -21.58
N HIS A 68 -13.11 -28.79 -22.46
CA HIS A 68 -11.66 -28.65 -22.29
C HIS A 68 -11.22 -27.18 -22.29
N ALA A 69 -11.84 -26.32 -23.11
CA ALA A 69 -11.55 -24.89 -23.10
C ALA A 69 -11.96 -24.23 -21.77
N ARG A 70 -13.16 -24.57 -21.26
CA ARG A 70 -13.66 -24.09 -19.95
C ARG A 70 -12.80 -24.58 -18.79
N GLU A 71 -12.32 -25.82 -18.81
CA GLU A 71 -11.43 -26.37 -17.80
C GLU A 71 -10.07 -25.64 -17.78
N ARG A 72 -9.49 -25.37 -18.96
CA ARG A 72 -8.25 -24.59 -19.08
C ARG A 72 -8.40 -23.18 -18.53
N GLU A 73 -9.52 -22.53 -18.82
CA GLU A 73 -9.81 -21.19 -18.32
C GLU A 73 -9.95 -21.19 -16.79
N LYS A 74 -10.67 -22.16 -16.21
CA LYS A 74 -10.78 -22.32 -14.76
C LYS A 74 -9.42 -22.50 -14.10
N ILE A 75 -8.58 -23.40 -14.61
CA ILE A 75 -7.23 -23.63 -14.05
C ILE A 75 -6.39 -22.35 -14.12
N LYS A 76 -6.47 -21.59 -15.21
CA LYS A 76 -5.74 -20.33 -15.36
C LYS A 76 -6.23 -19.28 -14.36
N VAL A 77 -7.54 -19.11 -14.22
CA VAL A 77 -8.14 -18.15 -13.27
C VAL A 77 -7.83 -18.53 -11.83
N ASP A 78 -7.89 -19.82 -11.49
CA ASP A 78 -7.55 -20.29 -10.15
C ASP A 78 -6.06 -20.10 -9.84
N ALA A 79 -5.17 -20.32 -10.83
CA ALA A 79 -3.74 -20.02 -10.68
C ALA A 79 -3.48 -18.52 -10.52
N GLU A 80 -4.20 -17.66 -11.26
CA GLU A 80 -4.11 -16.20 -11.11
C GLU A 80 -4.62 -15.74 -9.74
N ARG A 81 -5.75 -16.29 -9.26
CA ARG A 81 -6.27 -16.03 -7.91
C ARG A 81 -5.30 -16.49 -6.84
N ALA A 82 -4.71 -17.68 -6.97
CA ALA A 82 -3.72 -18.20 -6.05
C ALA A 82 -2.47 -17.30 -6.01
N LYS A 83 -1.96 -16.85 -7.18
CA LYS A 83 -0.87 -15.86 -7.25
C LYS A 83 -1.24 -14.54 -6.58
N HIS A 84 -2.46 -14.05 -6.77
CA HIS A 84 -2.94 -12.83 -6.11
C HIS A 84 -3.07 -12.98 -4.60
N GLN A 85 -3.52 -14.13 -4.09
CA GLN A 85 -3.62 -14.39 -2.66
C GLN A 85 -2.22 -14.43 -2.02
N VAL A 86 -1.29 -15.20 -2.60
CA VAL A 86 0.09 -15.32 -2.09
C VAL A 86 0.80 -13.97 -2.11
N THR A 87 0.66 -13.18 -3.19
CA THR A 87 1.28 -11.84 -3.27
C THR A 87 0.66 -10.87 -2.27
N LYS A 88 -0.65 -10.92 -2.04
CA LYS A 88 -1.32 -10.08 -1.05
C LYS A 88 -0.92 -10.45 0.38
N GLU A 89 -0.78 -11.74 0.68
CA GLU A 89 -0.28 -12.21 1.97
C GLU A 89 1.18 -11.82 2.19
N ALA A 90 2.05 -12.03 1.20
CA ALA A 90 3.44 -11.60 1.24
C ALA A 90 3.54 -10.08 1.43
N GLN A 91 2.75 -9.28 0.70
CA GLN A 91 2.74 -7.83 0.84
C GLN A 91 2.24 -7.40 2.23
N LYS A 92 1.27 -8.11 2.81
CA LYS A 92 0.77 -7.84 4.17
C LYS A 92 1.83 -8.18 5.23
N GLN A 93 2.56 -9.28 5.07
CA GLN A 93 3.66 -9.67 5.94
C GLN A 93 4.82 -8.67 5.83
N ILE A 94 5.23 -8.32 4.61
CA ILE A 94 6.25 -7.30 4.35
C ILE A 94 5.83 -5.95 4.95
N GLN A 95 4.57 -5.53 4.80
CA GLN A 95 4.10 -4.29 5.43
C GLN A 95 4.13 -4.36 6.95
N GLN A 96 3.80 -5.51 7.56
CA GLN A 96 3.89 -5.69 9.02
C GLN A 96 5.34 -5.67 9.50
N GLU A 97 6.26 -6.30 8.77
CA GLU A 97 7.69 -6.25 9.05
C GLU A 97 8.26 -4.86 8.84
N ILE A 98 7.92 -4.17 7.75
CA ILE A 98 8.32 -2.77 7.52
C ILE A 98 7.78 -1.91 8.65
N LYS A 99 6.52 -2.04 9.07
CA LYS A 99 5.96 -1.28 10.19
C LYS A 99 6.71 -1.53 11.51
N ARG A 100 7.06 -2.78 11.81
CA ARG A 100 7.84 -3.13 13.01
C ARG A 100 9.26 -2.55 12.94
N THR A 101 9.93 -2.71 11.80
CA THR A 101 11.30 -2.24 11.59
C THR A 101 11.38 -0.70 11.54
N THR A 102 10.43 -0.02 10.89
CA THR A 102 10.34 1.45 10.88
C THR A 102 9.94 2.01 12.24
N ALA A 103 9.03 1.37 12.98
CA ALA A 103 8.72 1.82 14.34
C ALA A 103 9.95 1.73 15.27
N GLN A 104 10.72 0.63 15.20
CA GLN A 104 11.95 0.49 15.98
C GLN A 104 13.04 1.47 15.55
N ALA A 105 13.21 1.72 14.24
CA ALA A 105 14.15 2.70 13.73
C ALA A 105 13.77 4.14 14.10
N ASN A 106 12.50 4.50 13.94
CA ASN A 106 11.97 5.82 14.32
C ASN A 106 12.07 6.05 15.83
N PHE A 107 11.91 5.02 16.65
CA PHE A 107 12.10 5.12 18.10
C PHE A 107 13.56 5.41 18.46
N LYS A 108 14.55 4.78 17.81
CA LYS A 108 15.98 5.07 18.04
C LYS A 108 16.34 6.50 17.67
N VAL A 109 15.86 6.97 16.51
CA VAL A 109 16.09 8.35 16.06
C VAL A 109 15.39 9.34 17.01
N GLY A 110 14.15 9.06 17.39
CA GLY A 110 13.40 9.88 18.35
C GLY A 110 14.07 9.97 19.72
N LEU A 111 14.58 8.86 20.23
CA LEU A 111 15.33 8.83 21.50
C LEU A 111 16.62 9.64 21.41
N ALA A 112 17.36 9.53 20.29
CA ALA A 112 18.58 10.29 20.07
C ALA A 112 18.31 11.81 20.00
N VAL A 113 17.27 12.22 19.27
CA VAL A 113 16.86 13.63 19.16
C VAL A 113 16.36 14.15 20.51
N ALA A 114 15.51 13.41 21.21
CA ALA A 114 15.01 13.79 22.53
C ALA A 114 16.16 13.87 23.55
N GLY A 115 17.11 12.94 23.52
CA GLY A 115 18.31 12.96 24.34
C GLY A 115 19.18 14.20 24.07
N ALA A 116 19.47 14.48 22.80
CA ALA A 116 20.24 15.66 22.41
C ALA A 116 19.53 16.97 22.80
N ALA A 117 18.22 17.07 22.58
CA ALA A 117 17.42 18.24 22.96
C ALA A 117 17.38 18.43 24.48
N SER A 118 17.28 17.34 25.25
CA SER A 118 17.30 17.39 26.71
C SER A 118 18.66 17.87 27.24
N LEU A 119 19.76 17.36 26.68
CA LEU A 119 21.11 17.83 27.01
C LEU A 119 21.30 19.31 26.65
N GLY A 120 20.88 19.72 25.45
CA GLY A 120 20.92 21.13 25.04
C GLY A 120 20.08 22.03 25.95
N GLY A 121 18.89 21.57 26.34
CA GLY A 121 18.03 22.28 27.30
C GLY A 121 18.67 22.47 28.66
N LEU A 122 19.31 21.43 29.21
CA LEU A 122 20.05 21.52 30.48
C LEU A 122 21.22 22.50 30.41
N LEU A 123 21.96 22.49 29.31
CA LEU A 123 23.07 23.42 29.09
C LEU A 123 22.58 24.88 29.01
N LEU A 124 21.50 25.13 28.27
CA LEU A 124 20.89 26.47 28.21
C LEU A 124 20.42 26.94 29.58
N LEU A 125 19.79 26.07 30.36
CA LEU A 125 19.32 26.38 31.72
C LEU A 125 20.49 26.80 32.61
N THR A 126 21.60 26.06 32.53
CA THR A 126 22.84 26.37 33.26
C THR A 126 23.42 27.72 32.84
N GLN A 127 23.39 28.02 31.54
CA GLN A 127 23.88 29.28 31.01
C GLN A 127 23.01 30.47 31.45
N PHE A 128 21.69 30.33 31.47
CA PHE A 128 20.78 31.36 31.99
C PHE A 128 21.00 31.61 33.48
N VAL A 129 21.22 30.56 34.28
CA VAL A 129 21.56 30.71 35.71
C VAL A 129 22.88 31.47 35.86
N THR A 130 23.90 31.10 35.07
CA THR A 130 25.22 31.74 35.12
C THR A 130 25.11 33.22 34.77
N ILE A 131 24.46 33.55 33.66
CA ILE A 131 24.23 34.93 33.23
C ILE A 131 23.39 35.69 34.26
N GLY A 132 22.35 35.07 34.84
CA GLY A 132 21.50 35.70 35.85
C GLY A 132 22.27 36.08 37.11
N ILE A 133 23.13 35.18 37.61
CA ILE A 133 24.01 35.46 38.75
C ILE A 133 25.01 36.56 38.40
N LEU A 134 25.60 36.51 37.20
CA LEU A 134 26.59 37.50 36.75
C LEU A 134 25.95 38.87 36.62
N LEU A 135 24.76 38.97 36.04
CA LEU A 135 24.01 40.22 35.90
C LEU A 135 23.63 40.79 37.26
N LEU A 136 23.04 39.98 38.15
CA LEU A 136 22.65 40.41 39.50
C LEU A 136 23.86 40.79 40.35
N GLY A 137 24.97 40.05 40.26
CA GLY A 137 26.20 40.37 40.96
C GLY A 137 26.84 41.66 40.46
N THR A 138 26.84 41.88 39.13
CA THR A 138 27.41 43.09 38.52
C THR A 138 26.53 44.31 38.80
N ALA A 139 25.22 44.21 38.56
CA ALA A 139 24.26 45.29 38.82
C ALA A 139 24.11 45.57 40.32
N GLY A 140 24.01 44.53 41.15
CA GLY A 140 23.92 44.65 42.61
C GLY A 140 25.22 45.13 43.23
N GLY A 141 26.37 44.68 42.75
CA GLY A 141 27.69 45.12 43.24
C GLY A 141 27.99 46.57 42.89
N THR A 142 27.65 47.02 41.68
CA THR A 142 27.79 48.42 41.29
C THR A 142 26.89 49.33 42.13
N LEU A 143 25.58 49.06 42.20
CA LEU A 143 24.64 49.86 42.98
C LEU A 143 24.93 49.82 44.49
N GLY A 144 25.23 48.64 45.04
CA GLY A 144 25.58 48.47 46.46
C GLY A 144 26.88 49.18 46.84
N GLY A 145 27.88 49.17 45.96
CA GLY A 145 29.14 49.91 46.15
C GLY A 145 28.93 51.42 46.25
N TYR A 146 28.09 52.01 45.39
CA TYR A 146 27.75 53.44 45.48
C TYR A 146 27.01 53.78 46.79
N LEU A 147 26.06 52.94 47.22
CA LEU A 147 25.35 53.14 48.49
C LEU A 147 26.27 53.04 49.72
N LEU A 148 27.19 52.07 49.74
CA LEU A 148 28.16 51.95 50.83
C LEU A 148 29.11 53.15 50.89
N ARG A 149 29.55 53.67 49.73
CA ARG A 149 30.41 54.86 49.65
C ARG A 149 29.72 56.10 50.21
N LEU A 150 28.45 56.31 49.86
CA LEU A 150 27.61 57.37 50.41
C LEU A 150 27.48 57.27 51.94
N LYS A 151 27.27 56.06 52.48
CA LYS A 151 27.19 55.82 53.93
C LYS A 151 28.54 56.06 54.62
N GLN A 152 29.64 55.65 53.99
CA GLN A 152 30.99 55.80 54.53
C GLN A 152 31.45 57.25 54.52
N GLU A 153 31.10 58.03 53.50
CA GLU A 153 31.32 59.48 53.45
C GLU A 153 30.51 60.21 54.52
N ARG A 154 29.23 59.88 54.70
CA ARG A 154 28.40 60.40 55.81
C ARG A 154 29.02 60.12 57.18
N SER A 155 29.49 58.89 57.40
CA SER A 155 30.15 58.50 58.66
C SER A 155 31.45 59.26 58.87
N ASN A 156 32.33 59.32 57.86
CA ASN A 156 33.60 60.05 57.94
C ASN A 156 33.39 61.56 58.12
N GLN A 157 32.35 62.16 57.54
CA GLN A 157 32.00 63.55 57.78
C GLN A 157 31.54 63.76 59.23
N ASN A 158 30.68 62.89 59.78
CA ASN A 158 30.29 62.95 61.19
C ASN A 158 31.50 62.82 62.13
N THR A 159 32.46 61.94 61.83
CA THR A 159 33.68 61.78 62.64
C THR A 159 34.60 63.00 62.51
N ARG A 160 34.69 63.64 61.33
CA ARG A 160 35.44 64.89 61.12
C ARG A 160 34.79 66.08 61.83
N LEU A 161 33.46 66.14 61.85
CA LEU A 161 32.68 67.14 62.59
C LEU A 161 32.82 66.92 64.10
N ALA A 162 32.80 65.67 64.58
CA ALA A 162 33.06 65.34 65.99
C ALA A 162 34.52 65.61 66.42
N LYS A 163 35.48 65.58 65.48
CA LYS A 163 36.90 65.87 65.73
C LYS A 163 37.26 67.37 65.60
N SER A 164 36.29 68.27 65.39
CA SER A 164 36.52 69.72 65.49
C SER A 164 35.92 70.33 66.76
N PRO A 165 36.56 70.15 67.94
CA PRO A 165 36.54 71.17 68.97
C PRO A 165 37.68 72.16 68.66
N ASN A 166 37.34 73.42 68.40
CA ASN A 166 38.24 74.58 68.22
C ASN A 166 38.77 74.84 66.80
N LEU A 167 37.91 75.41 65.96
CA LEU A 167 38.32 76.26 64.83
C LEU A 167 37.96 77.75 65.06
N THR A 168 37.78 78.16 66.32
CA THR A 168 37.62 79.57 66.73
C THR A 168 38.91 80.20 67.27
N ALA A 169 40.06 79.54 67.17
CA ALA A 169 41.32 80.00 67.77
C ALA A 169 42.45 80.34 66.78
N ARG A 170 42.19 80.44 65.46
CA ARG A 170 43.27 80.70 64.48
C ARG A 170 43.00 81.74 63.40
N LEU A 171 41.97 82.58 63.54
CA LEU A 171 41.75 83.74 62.65
C LEU A 171 41.60 85.08 63.38
N MET A 172 42.17 85.22 64.58
CA MET A 172 42.35 86.54 65.21
C MET A 172 43.78 86.68 65.73
N LYS A 173 44.69 87.17 64.87
CA LYS A 173 45.70 88.14 65.31
C LYS A 173 46.14 89.03 64.14
N PRO A 174 46.07 90.37 64.31
CA PRO A 174 46.06 91.31 63.21
C PRO A 174 47.45 91.80 62.80
N GLU A 175 47.42 92.40 61.62
CA GLU A 175 48.41 93.20 60.92
C GLU A 175 49.21 94.22 61.77
N ASN A 176 50.48 94.33 61.38
CA ASN A 176 51.27 95.56 61.15
C ASN A 176 51.89 96.36 62.31
N LYS A 177 53.18 96.70 62.09
CA LYS A 177 54.07 97.58 62.87
C LYS A 177 53.92 99.03 62.41
N ILE A 178 53.80 99.99 63.34
CA ILE A 178 54.32 101.36 63.19
C ILE A 178 54.78 101.90 64.57
N ASN A 179 56.02 102.41 64.60
CA ASN A 179 56.79 103.14 65.62
C ASN A 179 57.01 102.51 67.00
#